data_AF-A0A967MMW2-F1
#
_entry.id   AF-A0A967MMW2-F1
#
_cell.length_a   1.000
_cell.length_b   1.000
_cell.length_c   1.000
_cell.angle_alpha   90.00
_cell.angle_beta   90.00
_cell.angle_gamma   90.00
#
_symmetry.space_group_name_H-M   'P 1'
#
loop_
_entity.id
_entity.type
_entity.pdbx_description
1 polymer ?
#
loop_
_entity_poly.entity_id
_entity_poly.type
_entity_poly.pdbx_seq_one_letter_code
_entity_poly.pdbx_strand_id
1 'polypeptide(L)'
;VERAEEMAQQRNAFVCGQFENPANPDIHAATTAEEIWEDTEGKVDAFVAGVGTGGTLTGVGRVLKERNPDVRVVAVEPRASA
;
A
#
# COMPACT_ATOMS: atom_id res chain seq x y z
N VAL A 1 -13.57 -11.37 5.83
CA VAL A 1 -12.99 -12.16 4.72
C VAL A 1 -13.83 -13.40 4.47
N GLU A 2 -14.11 -14.21 5.50
CA GLU A 2 -14.97 -15.42 5.45
C GLU A 2 -16.26 -15.27 4.63
N ARG A 3 -17.06 -14.23 4.89
CA ARG A 3 -18.32 -14.02 4.16
C ARG A 3 -18.11 -13.85 2.64
N ALA A 4 -17.01 -13.23 2.23
CA ALA A 4 -16.68 -13.08 0.81
C ALA A 4 -16.28 -14.44 0.19
N GLU A 5 -15.56 -15.28 0.92
CA GLU A 5 -15.17 -16.63 0.50
C GLU A 5 -16.39 -17.55 0.34
N GLU A 6 -17.32 -17.52 1.31
CA GLU A 6 -18.59 -18.25 1.22
C GLU A 6 -19.37 -17.86 -0.04
N MET A 7 -19.48 -16.55 -0.31
CA MET A 7 -20.18 -16.05 -1.49
C MET A 7 -19.48 -16.45 -2.79
N ALA A 8 -18.15 -16.46 -2.79
CA ALA A 8 -17.36 -16.87 -3.94
C ALA A 8 -17.56 -18.35 -4.28
N GLN A 9 -17.60 -19.23 -3.28
CA GLN A 9 -17.89 -20.66 -3.46
C GLN A 9 -19.30 -20.87 -4.02
N GLN A 10 -20.31 -20.16 -3.49
CA GLN A 10 -21.70 -20.29 -3.94
C GLN A 10 -21.92 -19.80 -5.38
N ARG A 11 -21.15 -18.81 -5.82
CA ARG A 11 -21.37 -18.11 -7.09
C ARG A 11 -20.31 -18.41 -8.15
N ASN A 12 -19.37 -19.32 -7.86
CA ASN A 12 -18.19 -19.57 -8.68
C ASN A 12 -17.46 -18.24 -9.04
N ALA A 13 -17.29 -17.37 -8.04
CA ALA A 13 -16.64 -16.07 -8.18
C ALA A 13 -15.21 -16.09 -7.62
N PHE A 14 -14.44 -15.05 -7.94
CA PHE A 14 -13.06 -14.89 -7.49
C PHE A 14 -12.95 -13.82 -6.39
N VAL A 15 -12.27 -14.14 -5.28
CA VAL A 15 -11.95 -13.18 -4.21
C VAL A 15 -10.56 -12.62 -4.46
N CYS A 16 -10.45 -11.31 -4.73
CA CYS A 16 -9.16 -10.71 -5.07
C CYS A 16 -8.15 -10.62 -3.92
N GLY A 17 -8.62 -10.71 -2.66
CA GLY A 17 -7.76 -10.88 -1.48
C GLY A 17 -6.84 -9.71 -1.16
N GLN A 18 -7.36 -8.48 -1.03
CA GLN A 18 -6.51 -7.28 -0.91
C GLN A 18 -5.57 -7.24 0.31
N PHE A 19 -5.76 -8.07 1.33
CA PHE A 19 -4.91 -8.09 2.53
C PHE A 19 -3.71 -9.02 2.38
N GLU A 20 -3.85 -10.06 1.56
CA GLU A 20 -2.87 -11.13 1.35
C GLU A 20 -2.23 -11.11 -0.03
N ASN A 21 -2.88 -10.49 -1.02
CA ASN A 21 -2.41 -10.47 -2.39
C ASN A 21 -1.25 -9.49 -2.57
N PRO A 22 -0.04 -9.97 -2.94
CA PRO A 22 1.14 -9.11 -3.10
C PRO A 22 0.98 -8.05 -4.19
N ALA A 23 0.05 -8.26 -5.14
CA ALA A 23 -0.27 -7.26 -6.15
C ALA A 23 -0.70 -5.91 -5.55
N ASN A 24 -1.24 -5.87 -4.33
CA ASN A 24 -1.63 -4.64 -3.65
C ASN A 24 -0.42 -3.74 -3.30
N PRO A 25 0.56 -4.15 -2.47
CA PRO A 25 1.75 -3.34 -2.26
C PRO A 25 2.63 -3.21 -3.52
N ASP A 26 2.70 -4.25 -4.36
CA ASP A 26 3.59 -4.25 -5.53
C ASP A 26 3.19 -3.20 -6.58
N ILE A 27 1.88 -2.98 -6.80
CA ILE A 27 1.46 -1.94 -7.76
C ILE A 27 1.87 -0.55 -7.28
N HIS A 28 1.75 -0.28 -5.98
CA HIS A 28 2.16 1.01 -5.41
C HIS A 28 3.68 1.21 -5.44
N ALA A 29 4.46 0.15 -5.31
CA ALA A 29 5.91 0.21 -5.52
C ALA A 29 6.24 0.49 -6.99
N ALA A 30 5.57 -0.19 -7.93
CA ALA A 30 5.88 -0.10 -9.36
C ALA A 30 5.37 1.18 -10.03
N THR A 31 4.32 1.82 -9.49
CA THR A 31 3.73 3.03 -10.09
C THR A 31 3.74 4.20 -9.13
N THR A 32 2.94 4.16 -8.06
CA THR A 32 2.73 5.32 -7.17
C THR A 32 4.04 5.86 -6.58
N ALA A 33 4.98 4.99 -6.21
CA ALA A 33 6.27 5.41 -5.69
C ALA A 33 7.16 6.08 -6.73
N GLU A 34 7.12 5.59 -7.97
CA GLU A 34 7.85 6.13 -9.12
C GLU A 34 7.30 7.50 -9.49
N GLU A 35 5.97 7.63 -9.59
CA GLU A 35 5.27 8.89 -9.84
C GLU A 35 5.67 9.95 -8.80
N ILE A 36 5.62 9.61 -7.50
CA ILE A 36 6.03 10.52 -6.42
C ILE A 36 7.50 10.92 -6.57
N TRP A 37 8.38 9.96 -6.85
CA TRP A 37 9.80 10.24 -6.96
C TRP A 37 10.12 11.14 -8.15
N GLU A 38 9.52 10.88 -9.32
CA GLU A 38 9.72 11.65 -10.54
C GLU A 38 9.15 13.05 -10.40
N ASP A 39 7.91 13.19 -9.93
CA ASP A 39 7.21 14.47 -9.79
C ASP A 39 7.86 15.41 -8.76
N THR A 40 8.59 14.84 -7.80
CA THR A 40 9.33 15.61 -6.79
C THR A 40 10.81 15.76 -7.12
N GLU A 41 11.26 15.26 -8.28
CA GLU A 41 12.67 15.22 -8.68
C GLU A 41 13.56 14.58 -7.57
N GLY A 42 13.03 13.58 -6.86
CA GLY A 42 13.69 12.92 -5.73
C GLY A 42 13.75 13.73 -4.43
N LYS A 43 13.09 14.89 -4.35
CA LYS A 43 13.10 15.79 -3.18
C LYS A 43 11.92 15.49 -2.26
N VAL A 44 11.89 14.27 -1.73
CA VAL A 44 10.92 13.85 -0.71
C VAL A 44 11.63 13.68 0.63
N ASP A 45 11.20 14.42 1.65
CA ASP A 45 11.70 14.25 3.01
C ASP A 45 10.79 13.34 3.86
N ALA A 46 9.49 13.34 3.57
CA ALA A 46 8.51 12.53 4.27
C ALA A 46 7.34 12.11 3.36
N PHE A 47 6.87 10.88 3.55
CA PHE A 47 5.64 10.33 2.97
C PHE A 47 4.67 9.97 4.09
N VAL A 48 3.45 10.51 4.04
CA VAL A 48 2.41 10.32 5.05
C VAL A 48 1.18 9.75 4.39
N ALA A 49 0.69 8.61 4.88
CA ALA A 49 -0.51 7.97 4.32
C ALA A 49 -1.40 7.35 5.40
N GLY A 50 -2.71 7.44 5.19
CA GLY A 50 -3.68 6.67 5.96
C GLY A 50 -3.51 5.17 5.71
N VAL A 51 -3.64 4.35 6.76
CA VAL A 51 -3.46 2.90 6.67
C VAL A 51 -4.81 2.17 6.73
N GLY A 52 -5.10 1.41 5.67
CA GLY A 52 -6.18 0.42 5.60
C GLY A 52 -5.60 -1.00 5.53
N THR A 53 -5.41 -1.53 4.32
CA THR A 53 -4.67 -2.79 4.13
C THR A 53 -3.16 -2.65 4.37
N GLY A 54 -2.64 -1.42 4.30
CA GLY A 54 -1.21 -1.12 4.33
C GLY A 54 -0.52 -1.17 2.97
N GLY A 55 -1.20 -1.56 1.89
CA GLY A 55 -0.59 -1.71 0.55
C GLY A 55 0.11 -0.45 0.06
N THR A 56 -0.55 0.71 0.12
CA THR A 56 0.02 1.99 -0.31
C THR A 56 1.24 2.39 0.50
N LEU A 57 1.15 2.36 1.84
CA LEU A 57 2.25 2.74 2.72
C LEU A 57 3.47 1.82 2.52
N THR A 58 3.23 0.52 2.41
CA THR A 58 4.30 -0.48 2.22
C THR A 58 4.96 -0.34 0.86
N GLY A 59 4.18 -0.28 -0.23
CA GLY A 59 4.70 -0.18 -1.60
C GLY A 59 5.52 1.09 -1.81
N VAL A 60 4.93 2.25 -1.47
CA VAL A 60 5.61 3.54 -1.60
C VAL A 60 6.78 3.66 -0.64
N GLY A 61 6.58 3.32 0.62
CA GLY A 61 7.60 3.45 1.66
C GLY A 61 8.84 2.60 1.38
N ARG A 62 8.68 1.40 0.80
CA ARG A 62 9.79 0.54 0.39
C ARG A 62 10.66 1.22 -0.66
N VAL A 63 10.07 1.65 -1.77
CA VAL A 63 10.82 2.24 -2.90
C VAL A 63 11.46 3.56 -2.51
N LEU A 64 10.73 4.44 -1.81
CA LEU A 64 11.30 5.72 -1.36
C LEU A 64 12.48 5.51 -0.41
N LYS A 65 12.42 4.53 0.50
CA LYS A 65 13.55 4.21 1.40
C LYS A 65 14.71 3.51 0.71
N GLU A 66 14.45 2.69 -0.32
CA GLU A 66 15.50 2.10 -1.17
C GLU A 66 16.28 3.20 -1.92
N ARG A 67 15.61 4.27 -2.37
CA ARG A 67 16.24 5.41 -3.06
C ARG A 67 16.90 6.41 -2.12
N ASN A 68 16.23 6.73 -1.01
CA ASN A 68 16.75 7.62 0.04
C ASN A 68 16.33 7.09 1.43
N PRO A 69 17.26 6.44 2.17
CA PRO A 69 16.97 5.87 3.49
C PRO A 69 16.48 6.89 4.53
N ASP A 70 16.80 8.17 4.34
CA ASP A 70 16.44 9.27 5.25
C ASP A 70 14.97 9.69 5.13
N VAL A 71 14.26 9.26 4.07
CA VAL A 71 12.82 9.53 3.90
C VAL A 71 12.06 8.98 5.10
N ARG A 72 11.27 9.83 5.73
CA ARG A 72 10.37 9.43 6.82
C ARG A 72 9.07 8.89 6.24
N VAL A 73 8.70 7.68 6.64
CA VAL A 73 7.42 7.07 6.24
C VAL A 73 6.52 7.04 7.48
N VAL A 74 5.36 7.68 7.41
CA VAL A 74 4.46 7.87 8.56
C VAL A 74 3.10 7.25 8.26
N ALA A 75 2.74 6.26 9.07
CA ALA A 75 1.40 5.68 9.08
C ALA A 75 0.43 6.58 9.85
N VAL A 76 -0.74 6.83 9.27
CA VAL A 76 -1.85 7.51 9.95
C VAL A 76 -2.97 6.51 10.16
N GLU A 77 -3.31 6.25 11.42
CA GLU A 77 -4.39 5.34 11.80
C GLU A 77 -5.49 6.07 12.57
N PRO A 78 -6.78 5.76 12.31
CA PRO A 78 -7.87 6.23 13.15
C PRO A 78 -7.71 5.72 14.58
N ARG A 79 -8.10 6.51 15.58
CA ARG A 79 -8.04 6.11 17.00
C ARG A 79 -8.76 4.78 17.29
N ALA A 80 -9.82 4.47 16.56
CA ALA A 80 -10.59 3.24 16.76
C ALA A 80 -9.94 1.99 16.12
N SER A 81 -8.81 2.16 15.41
CA SER A 81 -8.10 1.09 14.70
C SER A 81 -6.78 0.69 15.37
N ALA A 82 -6.26 1.53 16.29
CA ALA A 82 -5.04 1.29 17.06
C ALA A 82 -5.26 0.42 18.29
#